data_AF-A0A923ALG6-F1
#
_entry.id   AF-A0A923ALG6-F1
#
_cell.length_a   1.000
_cell.length_b   1.000
_cell.length_c   1.000
_cell.angle_alpha   90.00
_cell.angle_beta   90.00
_cell.angle_gamma   90.00
#
_symmetry.space_group_name_H-M   'P 1'
#
loop_
_entity.id
_entity.type
_entity.pdbx_description
1 polymer ?
#
loop_
_entity_poly.entity_id
_entity_poly.type
_entity_poly.pdbx_seq_one_letter_code
_entity_poly.pdbx_strand_id
1 'polypeptide(L)'
;MFAIFVSGSRSGWFAVGVAIIVVGALWLGGRDRRRQTRTWLAAKLSRGRGRGRLAAGGGIVIATAVVVALAPVILRRLGEGGEDLRFNYLLAAGRMFAEAPILGTGPGTWVIQRVRYTYAPETDYYIPHAHNLYAQTLSELGLVGALAGVLILILLARLLGGAIRDQDPVRRRWGWAATFALAYFAAHNLLDFYANMPAILFAAVLPVAWLDATAHTASMPGARDAPAPRAPPVRVGQAIGAIAIALALVGYGLSEMTAVVHADAVAAYDEGEWARADVLAQEAVTADPAWPPYQFTAGLTAAAVGDHERAADAFRRSAVADDLPEAWLDLAAEETLLGNEDAAREALQRATRLGLQRPALAMAIGDLAARLGEADLSSTAFAAAIAKAPSLAGDPWWQADPDRAARFSAIVDAAIDLAAPDMRWQIALMAGDADRARSLADALDATSGEATPVDVIDAWLGDDDALARIVAAWDARPLDGFALAAAARLESRRGNTATAWRLREAAFVGTGGSGMPFEATETRVSDQVLVGRTVAGGVADFWGTYTYRRHTPWNPLVPSLIQLSNE
;
A
#
# COMPACT_ATOMS: atom_id res chain seq x y z
N MET A 1 7.33 -22.44 -7.98
CA MET A 1 6.90 -22.97 -6.66
C MET A 1 7.91 -22.67 -5.55
N PHE A 2 9.22 -22.98 -5.71
CA PHE A 2 10.24 -22.70 -4.67
C PHE A 2 10.18 -21.26 -4.12
N ALA A 3 10.13 -20.25 -5.01
CA ALA A 3 10.03 -18.85 -4.61
C ALA A 3 8.79 -18.52 -3.74
N ILE A 4 7.66 -19.22 -3.92
CA ILE A 4 6.42 -18.99 -3.14
C ILE A 4 6.54 -19.56 -1.73
N PHE A 5 7.20 -20.71 -1.58
CA PHE A 5 7.44 -21.30 -0.27
C PHE A 5 8.52 -20.55 0.51
N VAL A 6 9.56 -20.07 -0.19
CA VAL A 6 10.61 -19.25 0.41
C VAL A 6 10.12 -17.85 0.77
N SER A 7 9.26 -17.23 -0.04
CA SER A 7 8.71 -15.90 0.27
C SER A 7 7.74 -15.91 1.45
N GLY A 8 7.15 -17.06 1.79
CA GLY A 8 6.13 -17.15 2.83
C GLY A 8 4.78 -16.54 2.43
N SER A 9 4.51 -16.39 1.13
CA SER A 9 3.27 -15.79 0.64
C SER A 9 2.06 -16.69 0.92
N ARG A 10 1.22 -16.31 1.89
CA ARG A 10 -0.03 -17.02 2.23
C ARG A 10 -0.99 -17.10 1.04
N SER A 11 -1.14 -15.99 0.31
CA SER A 11 -1.93 -15.91 -0.92
C SER A 11 -1.41 -16.87 -1.99
N GLY A 12 -0.08 -16.97 -2.13
CA GLY A 12 0.58 -17.94 -3.00
C GLY A 12 0.30 -19.39 -2.63
N TRP A 13 0.36 -19.76 -1.35
CA TRP A 13 0.06 -21.13 -0.91
C TRP A 13 -1.39 -21.50 -1.15
N PHE A 14 -2.32 -20.60 -0.79
CA PHE A 14 -3.75 -20.76 -1.07
C PHE A 14 -3.99 -20.98 -2.57
N ALA A 15 -3.41 -20.12 -3.42
CA ALA A 15 -3.57 -20.19 -4.86
C ALA A 15 -3.04 -21.49 -5.48
N VAL A 16 -1.89 -22.00 -5.00
CA VAL A 16 -1.38 -23.32 -5.43
C VAL A 16 -2.36 -24.43 -5.06
N GLY A 17 -2.88 -24.41 -3.83
CA GLY A 17 -3.86 -25.38 -3.37
C GLY A 17 -5.11 -25.42 -4.25
N VAL A 18 -5.70 -24.24 -4.53
CA VAL A 18 -6.86 -24.12 -5.41
C VAL A 18 -6.55 -24.61 -6.83
N ALA A 19 -5.41 -24.22 -7.40
CA ALA A 19 -5.01 -24.65 -8.74
C ALA A 19 -4.87 -26.18 -8.86
N ILE A 20 -4.27 -26.83 -7.85
CA ILE A 20 -4.17 -28.30 -7.79
C ILE A 20 -5.56 -28.93 -7.73
N ILE A 21 -6.46 -28.41 -6.89
CA ILE A 21 -7.83 -28.92 -6.76
C ILE A 21 -8.59 -28.80 -8.09
N VAL A 22 -8.55 -27.64 -8.73
CA VAL A 22 -9.25 -27.38 -10.01
C VAL A 22 -8.72 -28.31 -11.11
N VAL A 23 -7.40 -28.36 -11.28
CA VAL A 23 -6.77 -29.23 -12.30
C VAL A 23 -7.00 -30.71 -12.01
N GLY A 24 -6.90 -31.12 -10.74
CA GLY A 24 -7.18 -32.48 -10.29
C GLY A 24 -8.63 -32.90 -10.55
N ALA A 25 -9.60 -32.03 -10.24
CA ALA A 25 -11.01 -32.25 -10.51
C ALA A 25 -11.29 -32.38 -12.02
N LEU A 26 -10.72 -31.48 -12.84
CA LEU A 26 -10.86 -31.54 -14.30
C LEU A 26 -10.20 -32.81 -14.87
N TRP A 27 -9.04 -33.21 -14.36
CA TRP A 27 -8.34 -34.43 -14.78
C TRP A 27 -9.18 -35.68 -14.47
N LEU A 28 -9.72 -35.75 -13.25
CA LEU A 28 -10.60 -36.83 -12.79
C LEU A 28 -12.00 -36.74 -13.38
N GLY A 29 -12.36 -35.67 -14.09
CA GLY A 29 -13.62 -35.55 -14.83
C GLY A 29 -13.73 -36.54 -16.01
N GLY A 30 -12.60 -37.00 -16.56
CA GLY A 30 -12.56 -37.96 -17.67
C GLY A 30 -12.79 -39.41 -17.22
N ARG A 31 -13.75 -40.12 -17.83
CA ARG A 31 -14.04 -41.54 -17.52
C ARG A 31 -12.81 -42.45 -17.71
N ASP A 32 -12.05 -42.25 -18.80
CA ASP A 32 -10.86 -43.06 -19.09
C ASP A 32 -9.73 -42.80 -18.10
N ARG A 33 -9.53 -41.53 -17.73
CA ARG A 33 -8.53 -41.13 -16.73
C ARG A 33 -8.87 -41.66 -15.34
N ARG A 34 -10.15 -41.62 -14.93
CA ARG A 34 -10.59 -42.28 -13.70
C ARG A 34 -10.30 -43.77 -13.71
N ARG A 35 -10.56 -44.44 -14.84
CA ARG A 35 -10.28 -45.88 -14.99
C ARG A 35 -8.78 -46.16 -14.89
N GLN A 36 -7.94 -45.39 -15.60
CA GLN A 36 -6.48 -45.51 -15.56
C GLN A 36 -5.91 -45.22 -14.17
N THR A 37 -6.39 -44.19 -13.48
CA THR A 37 -5.95 -43.87 -12.11
C THR A 37 -6.35 -44.99 -11.15
N ARG A 38 -7.58 -45.51 -11.24
CA ARG A 38 -8.05 -46.64 -10.42
C ARG A 38 -7.24 -47.91 -10.69
N THR A 39 -6.95 -48.25 -11.95
CA THR A 39 -6.13 -49.41 -12.28
C THR A 39 -4.68 -49.25 -11.86
N TRP A 40 -4.10 -48.04 -11.99
CA TRP A 40 -2.75 -47.73 -11.51
C TRP A 40 -2.64 -47.81 -9.99
N LEU A 41 -3.59 -47.21 -9.24
CA LEU A 41 -3.64 -47.31 -7.79
C LEU A 41 -3.84 -48.76 -7.34
N ALA A 42 -4.77 -49.49 -7.97
CA ALA A 42 -4.99 -50.91 -7.68
C ALA A 42 -3.72 -51.75 -7.96
N ALA A 43 -2.99 -51.48 -9.05
CA ALA A 43 -1.73 -52.15 -9.39
C ALA A 43 -0.58 -51.82 -8.41
N LYS A 44 -0.52 -50.58 -7.90
CA LYS A 44 0.46 -50.14 -6.89
C LYS A 44 0.15 -50.67 -5.49
N LEU A 45 -1.13 -50.74 -5.12
CA LEU A 45 -1.59 -51.29 -3.84
C LEU A 45 -1.50 -52.83 -3.81
N SER A 46 -1.70 -53.51 -4.96
CA SER A 46 -1.59 -54.97 -5.06
C SER A 46 -0.15 -55.48 -5.26
N ARG A 47 0.77 -54.68 -5.80
CA ARG A 47 2.21 -55.03 -5.88
C ARG A 47 2.95 -54.71 -4.59
N GLY A 48 2.58 -55.43 -3.53
CA GLY A 48 3.41 -55.57 -2.34
C GLY A 48 4.55 -56.55 -2.59
N ARG A 49 5.78 -56.04 -2.70
CA ARG A 49 7.01 -56.51 -2.00
C ARG A 49 8.26 -55.91 -2.67
N GLY A 50 9.01 -55.09 -1.91
CA GLY A 50 10.35 -54.62 -2.28
C GLY A 50 10.43 -53.15 -2.69
N ARG A 51 10.43 -52.88 -4.01
CA ARG A 51 10.84 -51.55 -4.56
C ARG A 51 9.80 -50.44 -4.44
N GLY A 52 8.51 -50.78 -4.50
CA GLY A 52 7.43 -49.79 -4.39
C GLY A 52 7.29 -49.16 -2.98
N ARG A 53 7.63 -49.93 -1.93
CA ARG A 53 7.62 -49.47 -0.54
C ARG A 53 8.79 -48.56 -0.20
N LEU A 54 9.97 -48.79 -0.79
CA LEU A 54 11.13 -47.90 -0.64
C LEU A 54 10.93 -46.56 -1.34
N ALA A 55 10.32 -46.55 -2.54
CA ALA A 55 9.99 -45.31 -3.24
C ALA A 55 8.84 -44.54 -2.55
N ALA A 56 7.82 -45.26 -2.05
CA ALA A 56 6.73 -44.64 -1.28
C ALA A 56 7.21 -44.15 0.10
N GLY A 57 8.06 -44.94 0.78
CA GLY A 57 8.71 -44.57 2.04
C GLY A 57 9.64 -43.37 1.87
N GLY A 58 10.46 -43.35 0.81
CA GLY A 58 11.28 -42.20 0.46
C GLY A 58 10.45 -40.96 0.12
N GLY A 59 9.33 -41.12 -0.59
CA GLY A 59 8.39 -40.03 -0.84
C GLY A 59 7.74 -39.48 0.44
N ILE A 60 7.37 -40.35 1.38
CA ILE A 60 6.82 -39.95 2.69
C ILE A 60 7.90 -39.27 3.55
N VAL A 61 9.13 -39.79 3.57
CA VAL A 61 10.26 -39.19 4.30
C VAL A 61 10.59 -37.82 3.74
N ILE A 62 10.65 -37.66 2.41
CA ILE A 62 10.88 -36.35 1.77
C ILE A 62 9.72 -35.41 2.06
N ALA A 63 8.46 -35.85 1.94
CA ALA A 63 7.30 -35.02 2.24
C ALA A 63 7.27 -34.60 3.72
N THR A 64 7.60 -35.50 4.64
CA THR A 64 7.69 -35.23 6.08
C THR A 64 8.83 -34.28 6.39
N ALA A 65 10.01 -34.48 5.79
CA ALA A 65 11.15 -33.57 5.94
C ALA A 65 10.83 -32.16 5.41
N VAL A 66 10.12 -32.06 4.27
CA VAL A 66 9.66 -30.79 3.73
C VAL A 66 8.62 -30.13 4.66
N VAL A 67 7.66 -30.89 5.19
CA VAL A 67 6.67 -30.37 6.15
C VAL A 67 7.35 -29.90 7.43
N VAL A 68 8.25 -30.69 8.01
CA VAL A 68 8.98 -30.33 9.23
C VAL A 68 9.86 -29.10 9.01
N ALA A 69 10.54 -29.00 7.86
CA ALA A 69 11.36 -27.85 7.53
C ALA A 69 10.53 -26.56 7.29
N LEU A 70 9.33 -26.68 6.71
CA LEU A 70 8.47 -25.54 6.39
C LEU A 70 7.48 -25.19 7.52
N ALA A 71 7.16 -26.10 8.43
CA ALA A 71 6.16 -25.90 9.48
C ALA A 71 6.44 -24.68 10.38
N PRO A 72 7.68 -24.43 10.85
CA PRO A 72 7.96 -23.22 11.63
C PRO A 72 7.68 -21.93 10.86
N VAL A 73 8.01 -21.90 9.56
CA VAL A 73 7.74 -20.75 8.70
C VAL A 73 6.25 -20.58 8.48
N ILE A 74 5.51 -21.67 8.25
CA ILE A 74 4.05 -21.65 8.04
C ILE A 74 3.31 -21.21 9.31
N LEU A 75 3.74 -21.66 10.50
CA LEU A 75 3.13 -21.31 11.80
C LEU A 75 3.48 -19.89 12.27
N ARG A 76 4.63 -19.34 11.86
CA ARG A 76 5.02 -17.95 12.12
C ARG A 76 4.33 -16.95 11.19
N ARG A 77 4.31 -17.23 9.87
CA ARG A 77 3.20 -16.79 8.99
C ARG A 77 1.91 -17.40 9.58
N LEU A 78 0.67 -17.28 9.11
CA LEU A 78 -0.53 -17.58 9.95
C LEU A 78 -0.65 -16.76 11.26
N GLY A 79 0.37 -16.67 12.12
CA GLY A 79 0.40 -15.85 13.33
C GLY A 79 0.68 -14.36 13.10
N GLU A 80 1.36 -13.96 12.01
CA GLU A 80 1.51 -12.52 11.70
C GLU A 80 0.14 -11.90 11.31
N GLY A 81 -0.13 -10.67 11.76
CA GLY A 81 -1.38 -9.94 11.51
C GLY A 81 -1.50 -9.32 10.10
N GLY A 82 -2.35 -8.30 9.97
CA GLY A 82 -2.60 -7.56 8.72
C GLY A 82 -3.91 -7.92 8.02
N GLU A 83 -4.70 -8.84 8.59
CA GLU A 83 -6.02 -9.22 8.11
C GLU A 83 -7.03 -8.07 8.26
N ASP A 84 -6.93 -7.31 9.37
CA ASP A 84 -7.78 -6.14 9.63
C ASP A 84 -7.60 -5.04 8.58
N LEU A 85 -6.36 -4.77 8.15
CA LEU A 85 -6.06 -3.80 7.08
C LEU A 85 -6.73 -4.20 5.76
N ARG A 86 -6.60 -5.48 5.38
CA ARG A 86 -7.22 -5.99 4.15
C ARG A 86 -8.74 -5.98 4.23
N PHE A 87 -9.29 -6.24 5.41
CA PHE A 87 -10.72 -6.16 5.63
C PHE A 87 -11.23 -4.72 5.46
N ASN A 88 -10.53 -3.72 6.01
CA ASN A 88 -10.86 -2.31 5.80
C ASN A 88 -10.84 -1.93 4.30
N TYR A 89 -9.90 -2.48 3.51
CA TYR A 89 -9.88 -2.25 2.07
C TYR A 89 -11.10 -2.86 1.37
N LEU A 90 -11.55 -4.05 1.77
CA LEU A 90 -12.77 -4.64 1.23
C LEU A 90 -14.02 -3.81 1.60
N LEU A 91 -14.08 -3.26 2.81
CA LEU A 91 -15.16 -2.35 3.21
C LEU A 91 -15.17 -1.08 2.38
N ALA A 92 -14.03 -0.43 2.18
CA ALA A 92 -13.90 0.75 1.33
C ALA A 92 -14.30 0.44 -0.13
N ALA A 93 -13.84 -0.68 -0.70
CA ALA A 93 -14.24 -1.12 -2.04
C ALA A 93 -15.77 -1.35 -2.13
N GLY A 94 -16.36 -1.93 -1.10
CA GLY A 94 -17.81 -2.14 -1.00
C GLY A 94 -18.59 -0.83 -0.98
N ARG A 95 -18.11 0.19 -0.25
CA ARG A 95 -18.72 1.52 -0.21
C ARG A 95 -18.60 2.25 -1.55
N MET A 96 -17.44 2.18 -2.20
CA MET A 96 -17.25 2.69 -3.57
C MET A 96 -18.22 2.05 -4.56
N PHE A 97 -18.36 0.72 -4.50
CA PHE A 97 -19.32 0.00 -5.34
C PHE A 97 -20.77 0.39 -5.03
N ALA A 98 -21.11 0.61 -3.75
CA ALA A 98 -22.46 1.02 -3.36
C ALA A 98 -22.81 2.42 -3.88
N GLU A 99 -21.84 3.33 -3.98
CA GLU A 99 -22.04 4.67 -4.57
C GLU A 99 -22.18 4.63 -6.10
N ALA A 100 -21.37 3.80 -6.78
CA ALA A 100 -21.35 3.71 -8.25
C ALA A 100 -21.50 2.27 -8.78
N PRO A 101 -22.62 1.57 -8.54
CA PRO A 101 -22.73 0.13 -8.77
C PRO A 101 -22.68 -0.27 -10.25
N ILE A 102 -23.12 0.60 -11.16
CA ILE A 102 -23.24 0.24 -12.58
C ILE A 102 -21.88 0.40 -13.29
N LEU A 103 -21.31 1.61 -13.23
CA LEU A 103 -20.10 1.98 -13.97
C LEU A 103 -18.82 1.94 -13.12
N GLY A 104 -18.96 1.86 -11.79
CA GLY A 104 -17.86 2.07 -10.86
C GLY A 104 -17.42 3.53 -10.81
N THR A 105 -16.38 3.78 -10.03
CA THR A 105 -15.77 5.12 -9.89
C THR A 105 -14.81 5.47 -11.01
N GLY A 106 -14.53 4.53 -11.93
CA GLY A 106 -13.59 4.66 -13.04
C GLY A 106 -12.30 3.85 -12.83
N PRO A 107 -11.63 3.40 -13.91
CA PRO A 107 -10.41 2.61 -13.82
C PRO A 107 -9.27 3.36 -13.12
N GLY A 108 -8.57 2.69 -12.20
CA GLY A 108 -7.41 3.25 -11.50
C GLY A 108 -7.74 4.28 -10.43
N THR A 109 -9.02 4.47 -10.10
CA THR A 109 -9.46 5.47 -9.11
C THR A 109 -9.33 5.02 -7.66
N TRP A 110 -9.09 3.73 -7.39
CA TRP A 110 -8.92 3.19 -6.03
C TRP A 110 -8.00 4.04 -5.17
N VAL A 111 -6.80 4.34 -5.69
CA VAL A 111 -5.74 4.99 -4.93
C VAL A 111 -6.12 6.39 -4.43
N ILE A 112 -6.96 7.11 -5.17
CA ILE A 112 -7.43 8.45 -4.81
C ILE A 112 -8.74 8.35 -4.02
N GLN A 113 -9.73 7.65 -4.58
CA GLN A 113 -11.09 7.66 -4.07
C GLN A 113 -11.22 6.93 -2.73
N ARG A 114 -10.37 5.94 -2.43
CA ARG A 114 -10.43 5.19 -1.15
C ARG A 114 -10.45 6.12 0.06
N VAL A 115 -9.70 7.23 0.05
CA VAL A 115 -9.59 8.16 1.18
C VAL A 115 -10.97 8.65 1.64
N ARG A 116 -11.83 9.03 0.68
CA ARG A 116 -13.23 9.43 0.93
C ARG A 116 -14.10 8.32 1.52
N TYR A 117 -13.79 7.05 1.24
CA TYR A 117 -14.56 5.90 1.72
C TYR A 117 -13.93 5.22 2.95
N THR A 118 -12.84 5.76 3.49
CA THR A 118 -12.21 5.29 4.72
C THR A 118 -12.77 6.09 5.90
N TYR A 119 -13.26 5.42 6.94
CA TYR A 119 -13.81 6.12 8.11
C TYR A 119 -12.74 6.38 9.16
N ALA A 120 -13.00 7.35 10.06
CA ALA A 120 -12.04 7.77 11.08
C ALA A 120 -11.42 6.64 11.94
N PRO A 121 -12.17 5.60 12.39
CA PRO A 121 -11.57 4.51 13.15
C PRO A 121 -10.82 3.48 12.28
N GLU A 122 -10.91 3.58 10.96
CA GLU A 122 -10.25 2.67 10.03
C GLU A 122 -8.84 3.17 9.72
N THR A 123 -7.91 2.26 9.49
CA THR A 123 -6.53 2.63 9.21
C THR A 123 -6.39 3.34 7.88
N ASP A 124 -5.82 4.54 7.95
CA ASP A 124 -5.46 5.34 6.79
C ASP A 124 -3.99 5.10 6.43
N TYR A 125 -3.78 4.24 5.43
CA TYR A 125 -2.46 3.82 4.97
C TYR A 125 -2.43 3.78 3.45
N TYR A 126 -1.42 4.35 2.80
CA TYR A 126 -1.34 4.35 1.34
C TYR A 126 -1.30 2.91 0.79
N ILE A 127 -2.23 2.57 -0.13
CA ILE A 127 -2.17 1.31 -0.87
C ILE A 127 -2.62 1.50 -2.32
N PRO A 128 -1.86 1.05 -3.33
CA PRO A 128 -2.21 1.27 -4.73
C PRO A 128 -3.37 0.37 -5.21
N HIS A 129 -3.83 -0.59 -4.40
CA HIS A 129 -4.88 -1.54 -4.77
C HIS A 129 -5.61 -2.14 -3.57
N ALA A 130 -6.81 -2.65 -3.79
CA ALA A 130 -7.66 -3.22 -2.74
C ALA A 130 -7.18 -4.57 -2.17
N HIS A 131 -6.05 -5.11 -2.66
CA HIS A 131 -5.59 -6.49 -2.41
C HIS A 131 -6.66 -7.55 -2.73
N ASN A 132 -7.59 -7.21 -3.62
CA ASN A 132 -8.59 -8.11 -4.13
C ASN A 132 -9.05 -7.59 -5.49
N LEU A 133 -8.66 -8.29 -6.57
CA LEU A 133 -8.97 -7.89 -7.93
C LEU A 133 -10.48 -7.77 -8.17
N TYR A 134 -11.26 -8.65 -7.56
CA TYR A 134 -12.71 -8.69 -7.76
C TYR A 134 -13.41 -7.51 -7.09
N ALA A 135 -13.03 -7.22 -5.84
CA ALA A 135 -13.53 -6.06 -5.12
C ALA A 135 -13.14 -4.76 -5.82
N GLN A 136 -11.87 -4.65 -6.26
CA GLN A 136 -11.42 -3.47 -7.02
C GLN A 136 -12.12 -3.35 -8.38
N THR A 137 -12.34 -4.46 -9.09
CA THR A 137 -13.10 -4.47 -10.34
C THR A 137 -14.52 -3.97 -10.12
N LEU A 138 -15.18 -4.41 -9.04
CA LEU A 138 -16.52 -3.92 -8.70
C LEU A 138 -16.51 -2.44 -8.31
N SER A 139 -15.57 -1.99 -7.48
CA SER A 139 -15.51 -0.58 -7.06
C SER A 139 -15.19 0.36 -8.21
N GLU A 140 -14.23 0.01 -9.09
CA GLU A 140 -13.76 0.89 -10.16
C GLU A 140 -14.54 0.75 -11.47
N LEU A 141 -15.04 -0.44 -11.80
CA LEU A 141 -15.69 -0.72 -13.10
C LEU A 141 -17.15 -1.17 -12.97
N GLY A 142 -17.66 -1.28 -11.74
CA GLY A 142 -19.05 -1.64 -11.46
C GLY A 142 -19.45 -3.02 -12.01
N LEU A 143 -20.76 -3.19 -12.15
CA LEU A 143 -21.36 -4.37 -12.77
C LEU A 143 -20.94 -4.53 -14.24
N VAL A 144 -20.68 -3.43 -14.96
CA VAL A 144 -20.24 -3.51 -16.36
C VAL A 144 -18.88 -4.21 -16.46
N GLY A 145 -17.90 -3.79 -15.65
CA GLY A 145 -16.60 -4.44 -15.58
C GLY A 145 -16.68 -5.88 -15.08
N ALA A 146 -17.51 -6.14 -14.07
CA ALA A 146 -17.73 -7.50 -13.57
C ALA A 146 -18.32 -8.44 -14.64
N LEU A 147 -19.32 -7.98 -15.40
CA LEU A 147 -19.93 -8.74 -16.49
C LEU A 147 -18.92 -8.99 -17.64
N ALA A 148 -18.11 -7.99 -17.98
CA ALA A 148 -17.01 -8.16 -18.94
C ALA A 148 -16.01 -9.21 -18.44
N GLY A 149 -15.65 -9.17 -17.16
CA GLY A 149 -14.81 -10.18 -16.51
C GLY A 149 -15.41 -11.59 -16.58
N VAL A 150 -16.69 -11.75 -16.27
CA VAL A 150 -17.40 -13.04 -16.41
C VAL A 150 -17.39 -13.54 -17.85
N LEU A 151 -17.61 -12.66 -18.83
CA LEU A 151 -17.53 -13.02 -20.24
C LEU A 151 -16.13 -13.52 -20.62
N ILE A 152 -15.07 -12.81 -20.20
CA ILE A 152 -13.68 -13.23 -20.40
C ILE A 152 -13.44 -14.61 -19.79
N LEU A 153 -13.89 -14.85 -18.56
CA LEU A 153 -13.76 -16.15 -17.89
C LEU A 153 -14.46 -17.28 -18.67
N ILE A 154 -15.65 -17.02 -19.22
CA ILE A 154 -16.37 -17.99 -20.06
C ILE A 154 -15.59 -18.29 -21.35
N LEU A 155 -15.05 -17.27 -22.03
CA LEU A 155 -14.26 -17.43 -23.24
C LEU A 155 -12.97 -18.23 -22.98
N LEU A 156 -12.27 -17.90 -21.89
CA LEU A 156 -11.09 -18.63 -21.44
C LEU A 156 -11.43 -20.08 -21.10
N ALA A 157 -12.52 -20.33 -20.37
CA ALA A 157 -12.94 -21.69 -20.03
C ALA A 157 -13.24 -22.53 -21.28
N ARG A 158 -13.84 -21.94 -22.32
CA ARG A 158 -14.06 -22.60 -23.62
C ARG A 158 -12.74 -22.91 -24.32
N LEU A 159 -11.84 -21.94 -24.42
CA LEU A 159 -10.54 -22.10 -25.06
C LEU A 159 -9.70 -23.19 -24.38
N LEU A 160 -9.56 -23.11 -23.05
CA LEU A 160 -8.85 -24.08 -22.24
C LEU A 160 -9.52 -25.44 -22.30
N GLY A 161 -10.86 -25.48 -22.25
CA GLY A 161 -11.65 -26.70 -22.38
C GLY A 161 -11.41 -27.42 -23.72
N GLY A 162 -11.28 -26.67 -24.82
CA GLY A 162 -10.86 -27.21 -26.11
C GLY A 162 -9.43 -27.73 -26.07
N ALA A 163 -8.50 -26.93 -25.56
CA ALA A 163 -7.08 -27.27 -25.50
C ALA A 163 -6.80 -28.55 -24.67
N ILE A 164 -7.37 -28.69 -23.47
CA ILE A 164 -7.12 -29.86 -22.60
C ILE A 164 -7.69 -31.18 -23.16
N ARG A 165 -8.61 -31.08 -24.13
CA ARG A 165 -9.24 -32.21 -24.84
C ARG A 165 -8.67 -32.41 -26.25
N ASP A 166 -7.71 -31.58 -26.66
CA ASP A 166 -7.13 -31.66 -28.00
C ASP A 166 -6.37 -32.98 -28.22
N GLN A 167 -6.36 -33.45 -29.46
CA GLN A 167 -5.62 -34.64 -29.87
C GLN A 167 -4.11 -34.35 -29.92
N ASP A 168 -3.72 -33.14 -30.33
CA ASP A 168 -2.33 -32.71 -30.32
C ASP A 168 -1.77 -32.72 -28.87
N PRO A 169 -0.77 -33.57 -28.57
CA PRO A 169 -0.20 -33.65 -27.25
C PRO A 169 0.47 -32.34 -26.81
N VAL A 170 0.98 -31.51 -27.72
CA VAL A 170 1.63 -30.23 -27.37
C VAL A 170 0.58 -29.23 -26.92
N ARG A 171 -0.45 -28.97 -27.74
CA ARG A 171 -1.57 -28.12 -27.37
C ARG A 171 -2.27 -28.58 -26.10
N ARG A 172 -2.45 -29.89 -25.92
CA ARG A 172 -3.03 -30.45 -24.70
C ARG A 172 -2.19 -30.17 -23.45
N ARG A 173 -0.87 -30.31 -23.51
CA ARG A 173 0.03 -30.01 -22.38
C ARG A 173 -0.04 -28.53 -22.00
N TRP A 174 0.02 -27.65 -22.98
CA TRP A 174 -0.14 -26.20 -22.76
C TRP A 174 -1.52 -25.84 -22.23
N GLY A 175 -2.58 -26.53 -22.67
CA GLY A 175 -3.91 -26.38 -22.10
C GLY A 175 -3.95 -26.67 -20.59
N TRP A 176 -3.30 -27.75 -20.14
CA TRP A 176 -3.20 -28.07 -18.71
C TRP A 176 -2.34 -27.07 -17.94
N ALA A 177 -1.20 -26.66 -18.51
CA ALA A 177 -0.32 -25.67 -17.90
C ALA A 177 -1.00 -24.30 -17.75
N ALA A 178 -1.68 -23.82 -18.80
CA ALA A 178 -2.43 -22.58 -18.79
C ALA A 178 -3.63 -22.64 -17.82
N THR A 179 -4.33 -23.78 -17.76
CA THR A 179 -5.42 -23.98 -16.77
C THR A 179 -4.89 -23.88 -15.34
N PHE A 180 -3.76 -24.52 -15.04
CA PHE A 180 -3.13 -24.42 -13.73
C PHE A 180 -2.72 -22.98 -13.41
N ALA A 181 -2.02 -22.31 -14.33
CA ALA A 181 -1.53 -20.96 -14.15
C ALA A 181 -2.67 -19.94 -13.96
N LEU A 182 -3.75 -20.04 -14.74
CA LEU A 182 -4.90 -19.15 -14.62
C LEU A 182 -5.73 -19.43 -13.38
N ALA A 183 -5.87 -20.69 -12.96
CA ALA A 183 -6.52 -21.03 -11.69
C ALA A 183 -5.72 -20.49 -10.49
N TYR A 184 -4.38 -20.62 -10.53
CA TYR A 184 -3.49 -19.99 -9.55
C TYR A 184 -3.68 -18.47 -9.55
N PHE A 185 -3.61 -17.83 -10.73
CA PHE A 185 -3.72 -16.39 -10.85
C PHE A 185 -5.07 -15.87 -10.33
N ALA A 186 -6.18 -16.52 -10.68
CA ALA A 186 -7.51 -16.17 -10.18
C ALA A 186 -7.61 -16.31 -8.66
N ALA A 187 -7.16 -17.43 -8.09
CA ALA A 187 -7.20 -17.66 -6.65
C ALA A 187 -6.29 -16.71 -5.87
N HIS A 188 -5.11 -16.39 -6.41
CA HIS A 188 -4.19 -15.44 -5.79
C HIS A 188 -4.79 -14.04 -5.72
N ASN A 189 -5.45 -13.60 -6.80
CA ASN A 189 -6.07 -12.28 -6.90
C ASN A 189 -7.32 -12.11 -6.01
N LEU A 190 -7.72 -13.13 -5.24
CA LEU A 190 -8.72 -13.01 -4.17
C LEU A 190 -8.13 -12.40 -2.89
N LEU A 191 -6.83 -12.58 -2.66
CA LEU A 191 -6.13 -12.19 -1.43
C LEU A 191 -4.99 -11.19 -1.70
N ASP A 192 -4.78 -10.84 -2.97
CA ASP A 192 -3.77 -9.89 -3.41
C ASP A 192 -4.14 -9.28 -4.78
N PHE A 193 -3.28 -8.43 -5.33
CA PHE A 193 -3.51 -7.79 -6.64
C PHE A 193 -2.26 -7.88 -7.53
N TYR A 194 -2.32 -8.70 -8.59
CA TYR A 194 -1.21 -8.83 -9.57
C TYR A 194 -1.44 -8.07 -10.87
N ALA A 195 -2.62 -7.48 -11.06
CA ALA A 195 -2.92 -6.77 -12.29
C ALA A 195 -2.08 -5.48 -12.48
N ASN A 196 -1.38 -5.02 -11.46
CA ASN A 196 -0.40 -3.93 -11.55
C ASN A 196 1.03 -4.41 -11.90
N MET A 197 1.26 -5.71 -12.13
CA MET A 197 2.58 -6.26 -12.44
C MET A 197 2.64 -6.73 -13.91
N PRO A 198 3.15 -5.90 -14.85
CA PRO A 198 3.13 -6.22 -16.27
C PRO A 198 3.76 -7.57 -16.61
N ALA A 199 4.88 -7.92 -15.95
CA ALA A 199 5.55 -9.20 -16.16
C ALA A 199 4.65 -10.41 -15.85
N ILE A 200 3.83 -10.34 -14.79
CA ILE A 200 2.90 -11.41 -14.43
C ILE A 200 1.75 -11.47 -15.44
N LEU A 201 1.22 -10.32 -15.85
CA LEU A 201 0.18 -10.26 -16.89
C LEU A 201 0.67 -10.85 -18.22
N PHE A 202 1.88 -10.51 -18.67
CA PHE A 202 2.46 -11.12 -19.87
C PHE A 202 2.62 -12.64 -19.73
N ALA A 203 3.09 -13.11 -18.57
CA ALA A 203 3.22 -14.53 -18.30
C ALA A 203 1.86 -15.27 -18.32
N ALA A 204 0.77 -14.61 -17.92
CA ALA A 204 -0.58 -15.15 -17.99
C ALA A 204 -1.18 -15.12 -19.41
N VAL A 205 -0.96 -14.03 -20.16
CA VAL A 205 -1.56 -13.80 -21.48
C VAL A 205 -0.87 -14.59 -22.59
N LEU A 206 0.46 -14.76 -22.56
CA LEU A 206 1.19 -15.42 -23.65
C LEU A 206 0.72 -16.87 -23.93
N PRO A 207 0.53 -17.75 -22.92
CA PRO A 207 0.00 -19.09 -23.15
C PRO A 207 -1.44 -19.07 -23.70
N VAL A 208 -2.26 -18.11 -23.26
CA VAL A 208 -3.64 -17.94 -23.75
C VAL A 208 -3.64 -17.54 -25.22
N ALA A 209 -2.84 -16.53 -25.58
CA ALA A 209 -2.71 -16.05 -26.96
C ALA A 209 -2.19 -17.16 -27.89
N TRP A 210 -1.22 -17.96 -27.44
CA TRP A 210 -0.74 -19.12 -28.20
C TRP A 210 -1.82 -20.19 -28.38
N LEU A 211 -2.60 -20.50 -27.34
CA LEU A 211 -3.70 -21.47 -27.41
C LEU A 211 -4.83 -21.03 -28.34
N ASP A 212 -5.09 -19.72 -28.38
CA ASP A 212 -6.08 -19.10 -29.26
C ASP A 212 -5.62 -19.11 -30.72
N ALA A 213 -4.38 -18.68 -30.99
CA ALA A 213 -3.77 -18.72 -32.32
C ALA A 213 -3.72 -20.14 -32.92
N THR A 214 -3.60 -21.15 -32.07
CA THR A 214 -3.57 -22.57 -32.46
C THR A 214 -4.94 -23.26 -32.39
N ALA A 215 -6.02 -22.53 -32.06
CA ALA A 215 -7.37 -23.11 -32.01
C ALA A 215 -7.95 -23.40 -33.42
N HIS A 216 -7.53 -22.63 -34.44
CA HIS A 216 -8.07 -22.70 -35.80
C HIS A 216 -7.56 -23.89 -36.63
N THR A 217 -6.53 -24.59 -36.18
CA THR A 217 -6.01 -25.80 -36.86
C THR A 217 -6.80 -27.06 -36.50
N ALA A 218 -7.63 -27.04 -35.45
CA ALA A 218 -8.50 -28.15 -35.07
C ALA A 218 -9.91 -27.99 -35.68
N SER A 219 -10.01 -28.13 -37.00
CA SER A 219 -11.31 -28.28 -37.67
C SER A 219 -12.00 -29.54 -37.15
N MET A 220 -13.03 -29.39 -36.31
CA MET A 220 -13.94 -30.48 -35.94
C MET A 220 -14.59 -31.04 -37.22
N PRO A 221 -14.39 -32.32 -37.57
CA PRO A 221 -15.14 -32.94 -38.65
C PRO A 221 -16.62 -33.03 -38.20
N GLY A 222 -17.50 -32.21 -38.78
CA GLY A 222 -18.96 -32.29 -38.58
C GLY A 222 -19.69 -31.03 -38.12
N ALA A 223 -19.01 -29.90 -37.87
CA ALA A 223 -19.66 -28.66 -37.41
C ALA A 223 -20.13 -27.72 -38.56
N ARG A 224 -20.28 -28.23 -39.79
CA ARG A 224 -20.52 -27.38 -40.99
C ARG A 224 -21.99 -27.03 -41.27
N ASP A 225 -22.96 -27.59 -40.55
CA ASP A 225 -24.37 -27.53 -40.99
C ASP A 225 -25.31 -26.64 -40.14
N ALA A 226 -24.80 -25.92 -39.15
CA ALA A 226 -25.58 -24.85 -38.52
C ALA A 226 -25.45 -23.57 -39.37
N PRO A 227 -26.55 -22.96 -39.87
CA PRO A 227 -26.46 -21.66 -40.51
C PRO A 227 -25.86 -20.68 -39.50
N ALA A 228 -24.65 -20.20 -39.79
CA ALA A 228 -23.98 -19.23 -38.95
C ALA A 228 -24.94 -18.05 -38.75
N PRO A 229 -25.21 -17.60 -37.50
CA PRO A 229 -25.90 -16.33 -37.32
C PRO A 229 -25.16 -15.31 -38.19
N ARG A 230 -25.91 -14.49 -38.95
CA ARG A 230 -25.34 -13.41 -39.78
C ARG A 230 -24.63 -12.44 -38.85
N ALA A 231 -23.40 -12.77 -38.49
CA ALA A 231 -22.53 -11.91 -37.73
C ALA A 231 -22.37 -10.64 -38.55
N PRO A 232 -22.35 -9.45 -37.92
CA PRO A 232 -21.90 -8.26 -38.62
C PRO A 232 -20.58 -8.59 -39.31
N PRO A 233 -20.31 -8.05 -40.52
CA PRO A 233 -19.09 -8.39 -41.24
C PRO A 233 -17.91 -8.15 -40.30
N VAL A 234 -16.97 -9.09 -40.20
CA VAL A 234 -15.80 -9.04 -39.31
C VAL A 234 -15.11 -7.66 -39.37
N ARG A 235 -15.18 -7.00 -40.53
CA ARG A 235 -14.72 -5.63 -40.80
C ARG A 235 -15.37 -4.55 -39.92
N VAL A 236 -16.66 -4.67 -39.59
CA VAL A 236 -17.38 -3.74 -38.70
C VAL A 236 -16.89 -3.90 -37.27
N GLY A 237 -16.73 -5.13 -36.79
CA GLY A 237 -16.15 -5.39 -35.46
C GLY A 237 -14.72 -4.88 -35.35
N GLN A 238 -13.89 -5.10 -36.38
CA GLN A 238 -12.54 -4.56 -36.47
C GLN A 238 -12.51 -3.03 -36.50
N ALA A 239 -13.42 -2.40 -37.25
CA ALA A 239 -13.52 -0.94 -37.30
C ALA A 239 -13.93 -0.35 -35.95
N ILE A 240 -14.92 -0.94 -35.27
CA ILE A 240 -15.33 -0.54 -33.92
C ILE A 240 -14.15 -0.69 -32.94
N GLY A 241 -13.44 -1.82 -32.99
CA GLY A 241 -12.26 -2.04 -32.15
C GLY A 241 -11.16 -1.02 -32.42
N ALA A 242 -10.86 -0.72 -33.69
CA ALA A 242 -9.87 0.28 -34.08
C ALA A 242 -10.27 1.70 -33.63
N ILE A 243 -11.55 2.07 -33.76
CA ILE A 243 -12.07 3.36 -33.29
C ILE A 243 -11.96 3.44 -31.77
N ALA A 244 -12.34 2.38 -31.04
CA ALA A 244 -12.23 2.35 -29.58
C ALA A 244 -10.78 2.51 -29.11
N ILE A 245 -9.83 1.83 -29.77
CA ILE A 245 -8.39 2.00 -29.50
C ILE A 245 -7.94 3.42 -29.82
N ALA A 246 -8.33 3.99 -30.96
CA ALA A 246 -7.95 5.35 -31.34
C ALA A 246 -8.49 6.39 -30.35
N LEU A 247 -9.76 6.27 -29.94
CA LEU A 247 -10.36 7.13 -28.92
C LEU A 247 -9.65 6.97 -27.57
N ALA A 248 -9.31 5.75 -27.17
CA ALA A 248 -8.56 5.51 -25.95
C ALA A 248 -7.14 6.12 -26.00
N LEU A 249 -6.45 6.03 -27.15
CA LEU A 249 -5.13 6.62 -27.34
C LEU A 249 -5.18 8.16 -27.37
N VAL A 250 -6.20 8.75 -27.99
CA VAL A 250 -6.40 10.22 -27.99
C VAL A 250 -6.73 10.68 -26.57
N GLY A 251 -7.65 10.02 -25.88
CA GLY A 251 -7.99 10.34 -24.49
C GLY A 251 -6.80 10.20 -23.56
N TYR A 252 -6.00 9.13 -23.72
CA TYR A 252 -4.75 8.95 -22.99
C TYR A 252 -3.76 10.07 -23.31
N GLY A 253 -3.53 10.39 -24.58
CA GLY A 253 -2.62 11.46 -24.99
C GLY A 253 -2.99 12.82 -24.41
N LEU A 254 -4.27 13.21 -24.48
CA LEU A 254 -4.77 14.45 -23.88
C LEU A 254 -4.58 14.46 -22.35
N SER A 255 -4.92 13.35 -21.69
CA SER A 255 -4.76 13.21 -20.24
C SER A 255 -3.29 13.26 -19.81
N GLU A 256 -2.37 12.67 -20.58
CA GLU A 256 -0.95 12.65 -20.25
C GLU A 256 -0.31 14.01 -20.51
N MET A 257 -0.74 14.75 -21.53
CA MET A 257 -0.22 16.10 -21.79
C MET A 257 -0.47 17.03 -20.60
N THR A 258 -1.69 17.07 -20.07
CA THR A 258 -1.99 17.86 -18.86
C THR A 258 -1.23 17.35 -17.64
N ALA A 259 -1.08 16.03 -17.51
CA ALA A 259 -0.35 15.44 -16.40
C ALA A 259 1.15 15.79 -16.41
N VAL A 260 1.77 15.94 -17.59
CA VAL A 260 3.17 16.38 -17.72
C VAL A 260 3.32 17.83 -17.24
N VAL A 261 2.42 18.74 -17.65
CA VAL A 261 2.43 20.14 -17.18
C VAL A 261 2.27 20.21 -15.66
N HIS A 262 1.37 19.40 -15.10
CA HIS A 262 1.22 19.28 -13.65
C HIS A 262 2.47 18.73 -12.96
N ALA A 263 3.12 17.71 -13.52
CA ALA A 263 4.37 17.18 -12.98
C ALA A 263 5.49 18.24 -12.99
N ASP A 264 5.57 19.07 -14.03
CA ASP A 264 6.51 20.19 -14.10
C ASP A 264 6.18 21.27 -13.05
N ALA A 265 4.90 21.51 -12.77
CA ALA A 265 4.47 22.41 -11.70
C ALA A 265 4.94 21.91 -10.32
N VAL A 266 4.80 20.61 -10.07
CA VAL A 266 5.24 19.98 -8.84
C VAL A 266 6.76 20.01 -8.69
N ALA A 267 7.50 19.67 -9.76
CA ALA A 267 8.96 19.77 -9.74
C ALA A 267 9.43 21.20 -9.43
N ALA A 268 8.84 22.21 -10.08
CA ALA A 268 9.14 23.61 -9.81
C ALA A 268 8.80 24.01 -8.37
N TYR A 269 7.69 23.50 -7.80
CA TYR A 269 7.34 23.76 -6.40
C TYR A 269 8.37 23.15 -5.44
N ASP A 270 8.76 21.90 -5.67
CA ASP A 270 9.76 21.18 -4.88
C ASP A 270 11.18 21.78 -5.00
N GLU A 271 11.44 22.54 -6.06
CA GLU A 271 12.67 23.32 -6.26
C GLU A 271 12.59 24.73 -5.63
N GLY A 272 11.44 25.12 -5.06
CA GLY A 272 11.21 26.45 -4.50
C GLY A 272 10.92 27.53 -5.55
N GLU A 273 10.73 27.17 -6.82
CA GLU A 273 10.38 28.08 -7.92
C GLU A 273 8.87 28.40 -7.93
N TRP A 274 8.33 28.87 -6.80
CA TRP A 274 6.88 28.96 -6.56
C TRP A 274 6.11 29.77 -7.62
N ALA A 275 6.67 30.87 -8.11
CA ALA A 275 6.02 31.68 -9.15
C ALA A 275 5.90 30.92 -10.49
N ARG A 276 6.91 30.12 -10.85
CA ARG A 276 6.88 29.28 -12.05
C ARG A 276 5.93 28.10 -11.86
N ALA A 277 6.01 27.45 -10.70
CA ALA A 277 5.11 26.37 -10.32
C ALA A 277 3.64 26.81 -10.44
N ASP A 278 3.34 28.04 -9.99
CA ASP A 278 1.99 28.58 -10.03
C ASP A 278 1.43 28.77 -11.44
N VAL A 279 2.25 29.27 -12.37
CA VAL A 279 1.86 29.40 -13.79
C VAL A 279 1.51 28.03 -14.38
N LEU A 280 2.37 27.02 -14.13
CA LEU A 280 2.18 25.67 -14.65
C LEU A 280 0.97 24.97 -14.01
N ALA A 281 0.74 25.18 -12.70
CA ALA A 281 -0.41 24.63 -12.00
C ALA A 281 -1.73 25.23 -12.54
N GLN A 282 -1.77 26.52 -12.82
CA GLN A 282 -2.93 27.16 -13.45
C GLN A 282 -3.19 26.67 -14.87
N GLU A 283 -2.15 26.39 -15.64
CA GLU A 283 -2.28 25.78 -16.97
C GLU A 283 -2.93 24.39 -16.87
N ALA A 284 -2.48 23.56 -15.92
CA ALA A 284 -3.07 22.24 -15.67
C ALA A 284 -4.54 22.33 -15.24
N VAL A 285 -4.88 23.24 -14.32
CA VAL A 285 -6.27 23.48 -13.88
C VAL A 285 -7.14 24.02 -15.02
N THR A 286 -6.60 24.87 -15.89
CA THR A 286 -7.35 25.37 -17.05
C THR A 286 -7.68 24.25 -18.04
N ALA A 287 -6.75 23.31 -18.23
CA ALA A 287 -6.95 22.17 -19.11
C ALA A 287 -7.92 21.11 -18.55
N ASP A 288 -7.90 20.88 -17.23
CA ASP A 288 -8.80 19.93 -16.56
C ASP A 288 -9.18 20.41 -15.14
N PRO A 289 -10.18 21.30 -15.02
CA PRO A 289 -10.54 21.92 -13.74
C PRO A 289 -11.24 20.96 -12.78
N ALA A 290 -11.68 19.80 -13.24
CA ALA A 290 -12.38 18.82 -12.42
C ALA A 290 -11.43 17.87 -11.68
N TRP A 291 -10.14 17.87 -12.01
CA TRP A 291 -9.18 16.94 -11.45
C TRP A 291 -8.64 17.42 -10.08
N PRO A 292 -8.94 16.72 -8.97
CA PRO A 292 -8.61 17.22 -7.62
C PRO A 292 -7.10 17.45 -7.40
N PRO A 293 -6.19 16.55 -7.83
CA PRO A 293 -4.75 16.80 -7.69
C PRO A 293 -4.25 18.09 -8.37
N TYR A 294 -4.87 18.55 -9.46
CA TYR A 294 -4.48 19.80 -10.10
C TYR A 294 -4.94 21.00 -9.28
N GLN A 295 -6.15 20.93 -8.73
CA GLN A 295 -6.67 21.93 -7.79
C GLN A 295 -5.81 21.99 -6.53
N PHE A 296 -5.43 20.84 -5.97
CA PHE A 296 -4.57 20.78 -4.80
C PHE A 296 -3.20 21.45 -5.03
N THR A 297 -2.52 21.12 -6.13
CA THR A 297 -1.25 21.77 -6.47
C THR A 297 -1.42 23.26 -6.75
N ALA A 298 -2.50 23.68 -7.42
CA ALA A 298 -2.79 25.10 -7.62
C ALA A 298 -3.06 25.84 -6.30
N GLY A 299 -3.66 25.17 -5.31
CA GLY A 299 -3.82 25.69 -3.95
C GLY A 299 -2.48 25.92 -3.26
N LEU A 300 -1.61 24.89 -3.28
CA LEU A 300 -0.25 24.97 -2.70
C LEU A 300 0.58 26.09 -3.34
N THR A 301 0.57 26.20 -4.67
CA THR A 301 1.34 27.24 -5.37
C THR A 301 0.77 28.63 -5.12
N ALA A 302 -0.56 28.78 -5.09
CA ALA A 302 -1.22 30.04 -4.75
C ALA A 302 -0.87 30.52 -3.34
N ALA A 303 -0.93 29.63 -2.35
CA ALA A 303 -0.55 29.93 -0.98
C ALA A 303 0.93 30.36 -0.89
N ALA A 304 1.82 29.66 -1.60
CA ALA A 304 3.25 29.96 -1.61
C ALA A 304 3.59 31.32 -2.26
N VAL A 305 2.77 31.82 -3.20
CA VAL A 305 2.91 33.17 -3.76
C VAL A 305 2.08 34.24 -3.03
N GLY A 306 1.36 33.87 -1.96
CA GLY A 306 0.56 34.77 -1.12
C GLY A 306 -0.84 35.09 -1.63
N ASP A 307 -1.37 34.34 -2.60
CA ASP A 307 -2.74 34.47 -3.10
C ASP A 307 -3.70 33.55 -2.31
N HIS A 308 -4.00 33.96 -1.08
CA HIS A 308 -4.77 33.18 -0.10
C HIS A 308 -6.22 32.91 -0.53
N GLU A 309 -6.86 33.86 -1.25
CA GLU A 309 -8.23 33.66 -1.75
C GLU A 309 -8.28 32.55 -2.81
N ARG A 310 -7.34 32.56 -3.76
CA ARG A 310 -7.25 31.52 -4.78
C ARG A 310 -6.83 30.18 -4.17
N ALA A 311 -5.92 30.20 -3.19
CA ALA A 311 -5.52 29.01 -2.46
C ALA A 311 -6.72 28.32 -1.80
N ALA A 312 -7.49 29.07 -0.99
CA ALA A 312 -8.67 28.55 -0.31
C ALA A 312 -9.71 27.98 -1.31
N ASP A 313 -9.97 28.68 -2.42
CA ASP A 313 -10.91 28.20 -3.43
C ASP A 313 -10.43 26.89 -4.10
N ALA A 314 -9.15 26.80 -4.45
CA ALA A 314 -8.58 25.60 -5.06
C ALA A 314 -8.58 24.41 -4.07
N PHE A 315 -8.18 24.62 -2.81
CA PHE A 315 -8.23 23.58 -1.78
C PHE A 315 -9.66 23.10 -1.53
N ARG A 316 -10.65 24.01 -1.48
CA ARG A 316 -12.07 23.64 -1.32
C ARG A 316 -12.55 22.75 -2.45
N ARG A 317 -12.19 23.06 -3.71
CA ARG A 317 -12.55 22.22 -4.87
C ARG A 317 -11.92 20.83 -4.78
N SER A 318 -10.65 20.75 -4.37
CA SER A 318 -9.96 19.47 -4.17
C SER A 318 -10.65 18.67 -3.06
N ALA A 319 -10.74 19.25 -1.86
CA ALA A 319 -11.21 18.59 -0.65
C ALA A 319 -12.66 18.09 -0.76
N VAL A 320 -13.55 18.84 -1.45
CA VAL A 320 -14.93 18.37 -1.69
C VAL A 320 -14.98 17.15 -2.61
N ALA A 321 -14.02 16.99 -3.52
CA ALA A 321 -14.01 15.93 -4.51
C ALA A 321 -13.38 14.63 -4.01
N ASP A 322 -12.26 14.71 -3.28
CA ASP A 322 -11.48 13.55 -2.81
C ASP A 322 -11.51 13.34 -1.28
N ASP A 323 -12.02 14.32 -0.53
CA ASP A 323 -12.06 14.34 0.94
C ASP A 323 -10.67 14.17 1.57
N LEU A 324 -9.62 14.63 0.89
CA LEU A 324 -8.23 14.52 1.34
C LEU A 324 -7.99 15.35 2.62
N PRO A 325 -7.42 14.77 3.69
CA PRO A 325 -7.23 15.50 4.94
C PRO A 325 -6.21 16.64 4.81
N GLU A 326 -5.19 16.51 3.95
CA GLU A 326 -4.28 17.62 3.61
C GLU A 326 -5.01 18.81 2.99
N ALA A 327 -5.87 18.57 2.00
CA ALA A 327 -6.63 19.64 1.35
C ALA A 327 -7.59 20.35 2.32
N TRP A 328 -8.21 19.61 3.25
CA TRP A 328 -9.02 20.20 4.32
C TRP A 328 -8.19 21.00 5.33
N LEU A 329 -7.01 20.51 5.70
CA LEU A 329 -6.12 21.19 6.64
C LEU A 329 -5.54 22.48 6.04
N ASP A 330 -5.11 22.42 4.80
CA ASP A 330 -4.63 23.58 4.05
C ASP A 330 -5.76 24.60 3.85
N LEU A 331 -6.97 24.16 3.49
CA LEU A 331 -8.14 25.04 3.46
C LEU A 331 -8.37 25.73 4.82
N ALA A 332 -8.28 24.98 5.93
CA ALA A 332 -8.45 25.55 7.25
C ALA A 332 -7.40 26.64 7.57
N ALA A 333 -6.16 26.41 7.16
CA ALA A 333 -5.07 27.38 7.31
C ALA A 333 -5.32 28.65 6.49
N GLU A 334 -5.70 28.51 5.22
CA GLU A 334 -6.00 29.64 4.34
C GLU A 334 -7.24 30.43 4.80
N GLU A 335 -8.31 29.76 5.23
CA GLU A 335 -9.50 30.41 5.80
C GLU A 335 -9.19 31.16 7.10
N THR A 336 -8.24 30.65 7.91
CA THR A 336 -7.76 31.35 9.10
C THR A 336 -7.04 32.65 8.74
N LEU A 337 -6.19 32.63 7.70
CA LEU A 337 -5.50 33.82 7.20
C LEU A 337 -6.45 34.85 6.59
N LEU A 338 -7.54 34.39 5.96
CA LEU A 338 -8.61 35.24 5.44
C LEU A 338 -9.56 35.78 6.53
N GLY A 339 -9.44 35.30 7.77
CA GLY A 339 -10.30 35.71 8.90
C GLY A 339 -11.67 35.03 8.90
N ASN A 340 -11.88 33.98 8.10
CA ASN A 340 -13.12 33.23 8.01
C ASN A 340 -13.15 32.09 9.04
N GLU A 341 -13.19 32.42 10.33
CA GLU A 341 -12.99 31.44 11.40
C GLU A 341 -13.98 30.25 11.37
N ASP A 342 -15.25 30.48 11.03
CA ASP A 342 -16.24 29.40 10.96
C ASP A 342 -15.92 28.38 9.88
N ALA A 343 -15.49 28.85 8.70
CA ALA A 343 -15.05 28.00 7.61
C ALA A 343 -13.74 27.27 7.97
N ALA A 344 -12.83 27.95 8.65
CA ALA A 344 -11.59 27.35 9.15
C ALA A 344 -11.87 26.20 10.12
N ARG A 345 -12.79 26.37 11.08
CA ARG A 345 -13.17 25.32 12.04
C ARG A 345 -13.86 24.13 11.35
N GLU A 346 -14.75 24.37 10.39
CA GLU A 346 -15.37 23.28 9.63
C GLU A 346 -14.31 22.47 8.87
N ALA A 347 -13.42 23.15 8.16
CA ALA A 347 -12.35 22.52 7.40
C ALA A 347 -11.38 21.77 8.31
N LEU A 348 -11.00 22.35 9.46
CA LEU A 348 -10.14 21.70 10.45
C LEU A 348 -10.80 20.42 10.99
N GLN A 349 -12.09 20.48 11.33
CA GLN A 349 -12.82 19.29 11.78
C GLN A 349 -12.82 18.18 10.72
N ARG A 350 -12.98 18.52 9.44
CA ARG A 350 -12.91 17.53 8.35
C ARG A 350 -11.51 16.93 8.21
N ALA A 351 -10.45 17.73 8.36
CA ALA A 351 -9.08 17.26 8.32
C ALA A 351 -8.78 16.21 9.41
N THR A 352 -9.40 16.35 10.59
CA THR A 352 -9.19 15.41 11.72
C THR A 352 -9.68 13.98 11.44
N ARG A 353 -10.58 13.79 10.45
CA ARG A 353 -11.15 12.48 10.12
C ARG A 353 -10.07 11.42 9.93
N LEU A 354 -9.02 11.73 9.16
CA LEU A 354 -7.89 10.84 8.93
C LEU A 354 -6.54 11.49 9.30
N GLY A 355 -6.48 12.84 9.38
CA GLY A 355 -5.23 13.56 9.63
C GLY A 355 -4.58 13.25 10.98
N LEU A 356 -5.36 12.90 12.01
CA LEU A 356 -4.83 12.52 13.32
C LEU A 356 -4.01 11.22 13.29
N GLN A 357 -4.16 10.39 12.26
CA GLN A 357 -3.40 9.15 12.12
C GLN A 357 -1.97 9.39 11.59
N ARG A 358 -1.66 10.61 11.10
CA ARG A 358 -0.41 10.95 10.43
C ARG A 358 0.33 12.06 11.21
N PRO A 359 1.59 11.84 11.66
CA PRO A 359 2.29 12.80 12.53
C PRO A 359 2.35 14.23 12.00
N ALA A 360 2.67 14.42 10.72
CA ALA A 360 2.80 15.75 10.12
C ALA A 360 1.48 16.53 10.14
N LEU A 361 0.38 15.88 9.75
CA LEU A 361 -0.95 16.49 9.77
C LEU A 361 -1.41 16.70 11.22
N ALA A 362 -1.19 15.74 12.11
CA ALA A 362 -1.59 15.83 13.51
C ALA A 362 -0.87 16.99 14.25
N MET A 363 0.42 17.22 13.99
CA MET A 363 1.14 18.38 14.52
C MET A 363 0.57 19.70 13.98
N ALA A 364 0.34 19.79 12.68
CA ALA A 364 -0.23 20.98 12.06
C ALA A 364 -1.67 21.26 12.50
N ILE A 365 -2.51 20.23 12.67
CA ILE A 365 -3.85 20.31 13.26
C ILE A 365 -3.76 20.83 14.69
N GLY A 366 -2.85 20.27 15.50
CA GLY A 366 -2.71 20.66 16.91
C GLY A 366 -2.34 22.13 17.09
N ASP A 367 -1.46 22.63 16.22
CA ASP A 367 -1.03 24.02 16.21
C ASP A 367 -2.12 24.96 15.67
N LEU A 368 -2.76 24.63 14.55
CA LEU A 368 -3.86 25.43 14.02
C LEU A 368 -5.06 25.47 14.98
N ALA A 369 -5.40 24.36 15.63
CA ALA A 369 -6.41 24.29 16.68
C ALA A 369 -6.07 25.22 17.86
N ALA A 370 -4.79 25.29 18.27
CA ALA A 370 -4.37 26.22 19.32
C ALA A 370 -4.58 27.69 18.90
N ARG A 371 -4.23 28.04 17.65
CA ARG A 371 -4.44 29.39 17.09
C ARG A 371 -5.92 29.78 17.03
N LEU A 372 -6.81 28.81 16.80
CA LEU A 372 -8.28 28.99 16.77
C LEU A 372 -8.96 28.91 18.15
N GLY A 373 -8.20 28.65 19.22
CA GLY A 373 -8.72 28.54 20.59
C GLY A 373 -9.33 27.17 20.95
N GLU A 374 -9.13 26.14 20.12
CA GLU A 374 -9.62 24.78 20.35
C GLU A 374 -8.62 23.94 21.17
N ALA A 375 -8.54 24.22 22.47
CA ALA A 375 -7.55 23.61 23.36
C ALA A 375 -7.62 22.08 23.43
N ASP A 376 -8.83 21.49 23.45
CA ASP A 376 -9.02 20.04 23.54
C ASP A 376 -8.56 19.33 22.27
N LEU A 377 -8.93 19.87 21.10
CA LEU A 377 -8.49 19.34 19.82
C LEU A 377 -6.97 19.49 19.67
N SER A 378 -6.42 20.64 20.08
CA SER A 378 -4.99 20.90 20.08
C SER A 378 -4.22 19.82 20.85
N SER A 379 -4.59 19.56 22.11
CA SER A 379 -3.96 18.53 22.93
C SER A 379 -4.14 17.13 22.37
N THR A 380 -5.32 16.81 21.84
CA THR A 380 -5.60 15.50 21.22
C THR A 380 -4.71 15.26 19.99
N ALA A 381 -4.58 16.25 19.12
CA ALA A 381 -3.81 16.12 17.89
C ALA A 381 -2.31 16.03 18.16
N PHE A 382 -1.80 16.81 19.12
CA PHE A 382 -0.42 16.68 19.58
C PHE A 382 -0.12 15.31 20.20
N ALA A 383 -1.02 14.80 21.04
CA ALA A 383 -0.87 13.46 21.61
C ALA A 383 -0.86 12.37 20.52
N ALA A 384 -1.74 12.50 19.51
CA ALA A 384 -1.79 11.60 18.36
C ALA A 384 -0.49 11.62 17.54
N ALA A 385 0.09 12.81 17.32
CA ALA A 385 1.38 12.94 16.64
C ALA A 385 2.51 12.24 17.41
N ILE A 386 2.65 12.52 18.71
CA ILE A 386 3.68 11.90 19.57
C ILE A 386 3.50 10.38 19.66
N ALA A 387 2.25 9.90 19.74
CA ALA A 387 1.96 8.47 19.80
C ALA A 387 2.44 7.70 18.54
N LYS A 388 2.55 8.38 17.41
CA LYS A 388 3.02 7.82 16.12
C LYS A 388 4.49 8.12 15.84
N ALA A 389 5.01 9.26 16.30
CA ALA A 389 6.41 9.66 16.17
C ALA A 389 6.95 10.11 17.54
N PRO A 390 7.40 9.16 18.40
CA PRO A 390 7.83 9.46 19.77
C PRO A 390 8.95 10.51 19.88
N SER A 391 9.78 10.68 18.84
CA SER A 391 10.85 11.70 18.82
C SER A 391 10.32 13.13 19.00
N LEU A 392 9.07 13.40 18.57
CA LEU A 392 8.43 14.69 18.74
C LEU A 392 8.30 15.10 20.20
N ALA A 393 8.23 14.16 21.15
CA ALA A 393 8.20 14.50 22.58
C ALA A 393 9.51 15.15 23.04
N GLY A 394 10.64 14.86 22.40
CA GLY A 394 11.92 15.46 22.76
C GLY A 394 12.22 16.77 22.05
N ASP A 395 11.26 17.34 21.30
CA ASP A 395 11.49 18.51 20.47
C ASP A 395 11.60 19.81 21.29
N PRO A 396 12.64 20.64 21.09
CA PRO A 396 12.75 21.94 21.76
C PRO A 396 11.55 22.88 21.51
N TRP A 397 10.80 22.66 20.42
CA TRP A 397 9.60 23.42 20.05
C TRP A 397 8.55 23.52 21.16
N TRP A 398 8.44 22.50 22.02
CA TRP A 398 7.54 22.50 23.18
C TRP A 398 7.87 23.58 24.20
N GLN A 399 9.17 23.83 24.42
CA GLN A 399 9.67 24.75 25.44
C GLN A 399 9.78 26.19 24.91
N ALA A 400 9.68 26.38 23.59
CA ALA A 400 9.76 27.69 22.96
C ALA A 400 8.55 28.59 23.27
N ASP A 401 7.45 28.02 23.78
CA ASP A 401 6.22 28.75 24.11
C ASP A 401 5.70 28.33 25.51
N PRO A 402 5.42 29.29 26.41
CA PRO A 402 4.99 28.99 27.78
C PRO A 402 3.67 28.22 27.86
N ASP A 403 2.70 28.49 26.98
CA ASP A 403 1.38 27.86 27.01
C ASP A 403 1.45 26.41 26.50
N ARG A 404 2.34 26.14 25.55
CA ARG A 404 2.67 24.77 25.14
C ARG A 404 3.42 24.03 26.25
N ALA A 405 4.44 24.64 26.82
CA ALA A 405 5.24 24.05 27.90
C ALA A 405 4.38 23.68 29.11
N ALA A 406 3.41 24.51 29.48
CA ALA A 406 2.49 24.26 30.59
C ALA A 406 1.57 23.04 30.38
N ARG A 407 1.23 22.71 29.12
CA ARG A 407 0.36 21.57 28.76
C ARG A 407 1.14 20.30 28.39
N PHE A 408 2.45 20.42 28.17
CA PHE A 408 3.27 19.36 27.60
C PHE A 408 3.18 18.03 28.37
N SER A 409 3.26 18.06 29.70
CA SER A 409 3.16 16.83 30.51
C SER A 409 1.85 16.06 30.28
N ALA A 410 0.72 16.77 30.23
CA ALA A 410 -0.58 16.14 30.01
C ALA A 410 -0.72 15.58 28.59
N ILE A 411 -0.11 16.25 27.60
CA ILE A 411 -0.04 15.78 26.21
C ILE A 411 0.79 14.49 26.12
N VAL A 412 1.93 14.43 26.81
CA VAL A 412 2.77 13.21 26.86
C VAL A 412 2.03 12.06 27.53
N ASP A 413 1.30 12.31 28.62
CA ASP A 413 0.47 11.27 29.26
C ASP A 413 -0.59 10.72 28.30
N ALA A 414 -1.33 11.61 27.63
CA ALA A 414 -2.32 11.21 26.64
C ALA A 414 -1.70 10.44 25.45
N ALA A 415 -0.49 10.83 25.02
CA ALA A 415 0.23 10.14 23.95
C ALA A 415 0.63 8.71 24.37
N ILE A 416 1.11 8.52 25.61
CA ILE A 416 1.45 7.20 26.16
C ILE A 416 0.21 6.30 26.23
N ASP A 417 -0.94 6.84 26.65
CA ASP A 417 -2.19 6.09 26.72
C ASP A 417 -2.69 5.65 25.33
N LEU A 418 -2.53 6.51 24.33
CA LEU A 418 -2.92 6.25 22.95
C LEU A 418 -1.96 5.30 22.22
N ALA A 419 -0.68 5.31 22.58
CA ALA A 419 0.36 4.57 21.88
C ALA A 419 0.28 3.06 22.10
N ALA A 420 0.75 2.32 21.09
CA ALA A 420 0.96 0.88 21.18
C ALA A 420 2.00 0.56 22.29
N PRO A 421 1.88 -0.58 22.99
CA PRO A 421 2.72 -0.87 24.16
C PRO A 421 4.23 -0.74 23.92
N ASP A 422 4.70 -1.14 22.74
CA ASP A 422 6.08 -1.08 22.26
C ASP A 422 6.61 0.35 22.00
N MET A 423 5.74 1.35 21.91
CA MET A 423 6.09 2.76 21.70
C MET A 423 6.10 3.58 22.98
N ARG A 424 5.43 3.14 24.04
CA ARG A 424 5.20 3.93 25.27
C ARG A 424 6.48 4.34 25.97
N TRP A 425 7.44 3.41 26.08
CA TRP A 425 8.73 3.69 26.70
C TRP A 425 9.55 4.71 25.88
N GLN A 426 9.44 4.69 24.55
CA GLN A 426 10.12 5.65 23.68
C GLN A 426 9.59 7.07 23.91
N ILE A 427 8.28 7.22 24.06
CA ILE A 427 7.65 8.52 24.33
C ILE A 427 8.16 9.08 25.65
N ALA A 428 8.15 8.26 26.72
CA ALA A 428 8.66 8.67 28.03
C ALA A 428 10.16 9.03 27.97
N LEU A 429 10.97 8.22 27.27
CA LEU A 429 12.40 8.48 27.08
C LEU A 429 12.64 9.81 26.37
N MET A 430 11.88 10.08 25.30
CA MET A 430 12.02 11.31 24.52
C MET A 430 11.50 12.54 25.27
N ALA A 431 10.48 12.38 26.12
CA ALA A 431 10.05 13.43 27.04
C ALA A 431 11.04 13.70 28.18
N GLY A 432 12.12 12.90 28.30
CA GLY A 432 13.15 13.05 29.34
C GLY A 432 12.84 12.32 30.65
N ASP A 433 11.81 11.47 30.70
CA ASP A 433 11.42 10.68 31.86
C ASP A 433 11.99 9.25 31.78
N ALA A 434 13.27 9.13 32.10
CA ALA A 434 14.02 7.87 32.03
C ALA A 434 13.46 6.79 32.97
N ASP A 435 13.00 7.16 34.16
CA ASP A 435 12.48 6.21 35.15
C ASP A 435 11.17 5.61 34.66
N ARG A 436 10.26 6.43 34.13
CA ARG A 436 9.03 5.93 33.52
C ARG A 436 9.32 5.12 32.26
N ALA A 437 10.27 5.54 31.43
CA ALA A 437 10.68 4.77 30.25
C ALA A 437 11.14 3.36 30.64
N ARG A 438 12.00 3.22 31.67
CA ARG A 438 12.42 1.91 32.18
C ARG A 438 11.23 1.09 32.68
N SER A 439 10.34 1.69 33.47
CA SER A 439 9.17 0.97 34.00
C SER A 439 8.24 0.44 32.90
N LEU A 440 8.08 1.18 31.81
CA LEU A 440 7.28 0.77 30.64
C LEU A 440 8.00 -0.27 29.80
N ALA A 441 9.33 -0.17 29.68
CA ALA A 441 10.18 -1.13 29.00
C ALA A 441 10.22 -2.50 29.71
N ASP A 442 10.32 -2.51 31.04
CA ASP A 442 10.34 -3.73 31.86
C ASP A 442 9.03 -4.53 31.77
N ALA A 443 7.92 -3.86 31.44
CA ALA A 443 6.62 -4.50 31.25
C ALA A 443 6.51 -5.24 29.90
N LEU A 444 7.47 -5.08 28.99
CA LEU A 444 7.51 -5.81 27.72
C LEU A 444 8.23 -7.15 27.91
N ASP A 445 7.61 -8.24 27.48
CA ASP A 445 8.22 -9.57 27.54
C ASP A 445 9.51 -9.59 26.70
N ALA A 446 10.66 -9.71 27.37
CA ALA A 446 11.94 -9.85 26.70
C ALA A 446 12.03 -11.23 26.02
N THR A 447 12.02 -11.25 24.69
CA THR A 447 12.45 -12.42 23.92
C THR A 447 13.96 -12.63 24.13
N SER A 448 14.33 -13.81 24.63
CA SER A 448 15.71 -14.11 25.02
C SER A 448 16.69 -13.94 23.85
N GLY A 449 17.73 -13.10 24.04
CA GLY A 449 18.82 -12.91 23.07
C GLY A 449 18.67 -11.69 22.15
N GLU A 450 17.72 -10.81 22.41
CA GLU A 450 17.48 -9.55 21.69
C GLU A 450 18.02 -8.34 22.43
N ALA A 451 18.45 -7.32 21.68
CA ALA A 451 18.64 -5.99 22.25
C ALA A 451 17.31 -5.56 22.87
N THR A 452 17.33 -5.16 24.13
CA THR A 452 16.10 -4.82 24.85
C THR A 452 15.82 -3.32 24.78
N PRO A 453 14.55 -2.89 24.93
CA PRO A 453 14.22 -1.48 25.16
C PRO A 453 15.03 -0.86 26.30
N VAL A 454 15.34 -1.62 27.36
CA VAL A 454 16.18 -1.18 28.48
C VAL A 454 17.61 -0.90 28.02
N ASP A 455 18.21 -1.73 27.16
CA ASP A 455 19.54 -1.47 26.59
C ASP A 455 19.54 -0.15 25.79
N VAL A 456 18.46 0.13 25.05
CA VAL A 456 18.34 1.39 24.31
C VAL A 456 18.27 2.59 25.25
N ILE A 457 17.50 2.50 26.33
CA ILE A 457 17.40 3.54 27.36
C ILE A 457 18.77 3.76 28.03
N ASP A 458 19.46 2.69 28.40
CA ASP A 458 20.77 2.76 29.06
C ASP A 458 21.82 3.39 28.14
N ALA A 459 21.89 2.95 26.89
CA ALA A 459 22.77 3.52 25.88
C ALA A 459 22.44 5.00 25.59
N TRP A 460 21.15 5.36 25.59
CA TRP A 460 20.66 6.73 25.46
C TRP A 460 21.13 7.61 26.63
N LEU A 461 21.27 7.05 27.83
CA LEU A 461 21.76 7.76 29.01
C LEU A 461 23.30 7.74 29.14
N GLY A 462 23.99 7.12 28.19
CA GLY A 462 25.45 7.11 28.10
C GLY A 462 26.14 5.83 28.55
N ASP A 463 25.41 4.72 28.73
CA ASP A 463 26.01 3.41 28.99
C ASP A 463 26.61 2.80 27.71
N ASP A 464 27.94 2.83 27.60
CA ASP A 464 28.66 2.26 26.46
C ASP A 464 28.58 0.72 26.40
N ASP A 465 28.40 0.03 27.54
CA ASP A 465 28.21 -1.41 27.56
C ASP A 465 26.84 -1.79 26.98
N ALA A 466 25.82 -0.98 27.24
CA ALA A 466 24.50 -1.15 26.63
C ALA A 466 24.54 -0.95 25.12
N LEU A 467 25.27 0.07 24.64
CA LEU A 467 25.49 0.24 23.20
C LEU A 467 26.21 -0.97 22.59
N ALA A 468 27.26 -1.47 23.26
CA ALA A 468 27.99 -2.64 22.78
C ALA A 468 27.09 -3.87 22.67
N ARG A 469 26.12 -4.05 23.58
CA ARG A 469 25.10 -5.12 23.48
C ARG A 469 24.18 -4.93 22.28
N ILE A 470 23.73 -3.71 21.98
CA ILE A 470 22.90 -3.42 20.79
C ILE A 470 23.68 -3.74 19.50
N VAL A 471 24.93 -3.29 19.41
CA VAL A 471 25.81 -3.55 18.26
C VAL A 471 26.06 -5.05 18.10
N ALA A 472 26.36 -5.76 19.20
CA ALA A 472 26.56 -7.21 19.17
C ALA A 472 25.29 -7.98 18.76
N ALA A 473 24.11 -7.51 19.14
CA ALA A 473 22.83 -8.11 18.75
C ALA A 473 22.61 -8.01 17.23
N TRP A 474 22.96 -6.88 16.63
CA TRP A 474 22.91 -6.71 15.18
C TRP A 474 24.00 -7.53 14.46
N ASP A 475 25.23 -7.59 14.96
CA ASP A 475 26.28 -8.44 14.37
C ASP A 475 25.88 -9.92 14.34
N ALA A 476 25.22 -10.38 15.40
CA ALA A 476 24.69 -11.74 15.48
C ALA A 476 23.49 -11.96 14.53
N ARG A 477 22.68 -10.91 14.29
CA ARG A 477 21.46 -10.97 13.48
C ARG A 477 21.35 -9.72 12.60
N PRO A 478 22.01 -9.72 11.42
CA PRO A 478 22.13 -8.54 10.55
C PRO A 478 20.81 -7.96 10.00
N LEU A 479 19.69 -8.65 10.23
CA LEU A 479 18.34 -8.27 9.80
C LEU A 479 17.40 -8.00 10.98
N ASP A 480 17.93 -7.89 12.20
CA ASP A 480 17.16 -7.43 13.36
C ASP A 480 16.86 -5.93 13.19
N GLY A 481 15.64 -5.64 12.74
CA GLY A 481 15.19 -4.28 12.45
C GLY A 481 15.20 -3.38 13.70
N PHE A 482 14.91 -3.92 14.88
CA PHE A 482 14.91 -3.17 16.13
C PHE A 482 16.33 -2.75 16.52
N ALA A 483 17.27 -3.69 16.53
CA ALA A 483 18.66 -3.40 16.85
C ALA A 483 19.27 -2.39 15.87
N LEU A 484 18.96 -2.53 14.57
CA LEU A 484 19.39 -1.58 13.54
C LEU A 484 18.79 -0.18 13.72
N ALA A 485 17.49 -0.08 14.02
CA ALA A 485 16.81 1.19 14.27
C ALA A 485 17.40 1.91 15.50
N ALA A 486 17.55 1.17 16.60
CA ALA A 486 18.11 1.68 17.84
C ALA A 486 19.55 2.15 17.65
N ALA A 487 20.40 1.36 17.00
CA ALA A 487 21.78 1.73 16.71
C ALA A 487 21.84 2.98 15.81
N ALA A 488 21.01 3.05 14.75
CA ALA A 488 20.96 4.21 13.87
C ALA A 488 20.65 5.50 14.64
N ARG A 489 19.68 5.45 15.55
CA ARG A 489 19.27 6.59 16.36
C ARG A 489 20.35 7.01 17.35
N LEU A 490 20.97 6.07 18.04
CA LEU A 490 22.06 6.33 18.99
C LEU A 490 23.29 6.94 18.30
N GLU A 491 23.65 6.43 17.11
CA GLU A 491 24.73 6.98 16.29
C GLU A 491 24.40 8.41 15.80
N SER A 492 23.15 8.66 15.41
CA SER A 492 22.70 10.01 15.01
C SER A 492 22.90 11.01 16.16
N ARG A 493 22.45 10.65 17.36
CA ARG A 493 22.60 11.48 18.56
C ARG A 493 24.06 11.75 18.95
N ARG A 494 24.96 10.80 18.66
CA ARG A 494 26.42 10.96 18.87
C ARG A 494 27.08 11.82 17.77
N GLY A 495 26.33 12.27 16.77
CA GLY A 495 26.82 13.05 15.63
C GLY A 495 27.44 12.19 14.51
N ASN A 496 27.34 10.87 14.59
CA ASN A 496 27.88 9.93 13.61
C ASN A 496 26.90 9.69 12.44
N THR A 497 26.54 10.76 11.74
CA THR A 497 25.48 10.76 10.70
C THR A 497 25.71 9.74 9.57
N ALA A 498 26.97 9.53 9.15
CA ALA A 498 27.30 8.56 8.11
C ALA A 498 27.03 7.10 8.54
N THR A 499 27.29 6.77 9.80
CA THR A 499 27.00 5.43 10.35
C THR A 499 25.50 5.26 10.54
N ALA A 500 24.84 6.27 11.12
CA ALA A 500 23.38 6.29 11.28
C ALA A 500 22.65 6.06 9.95
N TRP A 501 23.05 6.77 8.88
CA TRP A 501 22.46 6.59 7.56
C TRP A 501 22.63 5.15 7.03
N ARG A 502 23.83 4.57 7.14
CA ARG A 502 24.05 3.17 6.70
C ARG A 502 23.19 2.17 7.45
N LEU A 503 23.00 2.39 8.75
CA LEU A 503 22.14 1.56 9.59
C LEU A 503 20.66 1.70 9.20
N ARG A 504 20.19 2.93 8.94
CA ARG A 504 18.84 3.20 8.43
C ARG A 504 18.59 2.45 7.13
N GLU A 505 19.52 2.52 6.18
CA GLU A 505 19.42 1.82 4.90
C GLU A 505 19.44 0.29 5.07
N ALA A 506 20.32 -0.24 5.93
CA ALA A 506 20.35 -1.67 6.22
C ALA A 506 19.01 -2.16 6.82
N ALA A 507 18.43 -1.36 7.71
CA ALA A 507 17.15 -1.64 8.32
C ALA A 507 15.99 -1.53 7.33
N PHE A 508 16.02 -0.54 6.45
CA PHE A 508 15.06 -0.38 5.35
C PHE A 508 15.07 -1.60 4.42
N VAL A 509 16.27 -2.06 4.02
CA VAL A 509 16.43 -3.27 3.19
C VAL A 509 15.96 -4.51 3.95
N GLY A 510 16.30 -4.65 5.23
CA GLY A 510 15.92 -5.80 6.06
C GLY A 510 14.40 -5.93 6.29
N THR A 511 13.69 -4.81 6.35
CA THR A 511 12.22 -4.74 6.52
C THR A 511 11.44 -4.73 5.20
N GLY A 512 12.13 -4.86 4.06
CA GLY A 512 11.51 -4.85 2.74
C GLY A 512 10.87 -3.50 2.37
N GLY A 513 11.37 -2.40 2.94
CA GLY A 513 10.93 -1.04 2.66
C GLY A 513 9.52 -0.67 3.17
N SER A 514 8.89 -1.53 3.97
CA SER A 514 7.47 -1.39 4.35
C SER A 514 7.23 -0.86 5.76
N GLY A 515 8.28 -0.54 6.54
CA GLY A 515 8.11 -0.25 7.96
C GLY A 515 9.10 0.71 8.62
N MET A 516 9.93 1.47 7.89
CA MET A 516 10.95 2.30 8.53
C MET A 516 11.05 3.72 7.95
N PRO A 517 10.36 4.66 8.59
CA PRO A 517 10.90 6.01 8.76
C PRO A 517 11.10 6.35 10.25
N PHE A 518 10.09 6.21 11.11
CA PHE A 518 10.05 6.95 12.39
C PHE A 518 10.90 6.41 13.54
N GLU A 519 11.16 5.10 13.63
CA GLU A 519 11.90 4.57 14.79
C GLU A 519 13.42 4.83 14.71
N ALA A 520 13.94 5.00 13.48
CA ALA A 520 15.36 5.15 13.21
C ALA A 520 15.79 6.60 12.89
N THR A 521 14.83 7.50 12.66
CA THR A 521 15.07 8.94 12.44
C THR A 521 14.49 9.75 13.59
N GLU A 522 15.09 10.90 13.89
CA GLU A 522 14.45 11.85 14.79
C GLU A 522 13.59 12.80 13.97
N THR A 523 12.28 12.64 14.05
CA THR A 523 11.33 13.60 13.48
C THR A 523 11.25 14.81 14.39
N ARG A 524 11.42 16.00 13.81
CA ARG A 524 11.44 17.31 14.49
C ARG A 524 10.53 18.31 13.79
N VAL A 525 10.14 19.36 14.52
CA VAL A 525 9.51 20.55 13.94
C VAL A 525 10.56 21.37 13.20
N SER A 526 10.34 21.62 11.91
CA SER A 526 11.20 22.45 11.08
C SER A 526 10.97 23.94 11.35
N ASP A 527 12.06 24.71 11.41
CA ASP A 527 12.05 26.18 11.46
C ASP A 527 12.00 26.81 10.06
N GLN A 528 12.15 26.00 9.00
CA GLN A 528 12.13 26.41 7.61
C GLN A 528 10.96 25.79 6.86
N VAL A 529 10.50 26.50 5.83
CA VAL A 529 9.62 25.94 4.81
C VAL A 529 10.42 24.90 4.02
N LEU A 530 10.01 23.65 4.14
CA LEU A 530 10.63 22.50 3.50
C LEU A 530 10.21 22.43 2.04
N VAL A 531 11.21 22.26 1.18
CA VAL A 531 11.07 21.97 -0.24
C VAL A 531 11.77 20.64 -0.55
N GLY A 532 11.19 19.86 -1.45
CA GLY A 532 11.76 18.56 -1.85
C GLY A 532 11.72 17.49 -0.74
N ARG A 533 12.67 16.55 -0.78
CA ARG A 533 12.68 15.32 0.06
C ARG A 533 13.07 15.52 1.54
N THR A 534 13.02 16.74 2.05
CA THR A 534 13.41 17.06 3.44
C THR A 534 12.26 16.86 4.44
N VAL A 535 11.05 16.57 3.96
CA VAL A 535 9.85 16.36 4.78
C VAL A 535 9.91 15.02 5.53
N ALA A 536 9.51 15.04 6.79
CA ALA A 536 9.42 13.85 7.62
C ALA A 536 8.33 12.89 7.14
N GLY A 537 8.66 11.60 7.10
CA GLY A 537 7.75 10.51 6.73
C GLY A 537 8.39 9.53 5.75
N GLY A 538 7.79 8.36 5.60
CA GLY A 538 8.17 7.39 4.58
C GLY A 538 7.52 7.72 3.24
N VAL A 539 8.05 7.18 2.14
CA VAL A 539 7.41 7.26 0.81
C VAL A 539 5.97 6.69 0.82
N ALA A 540 5.65 5.83 1.80
CA ALA A 540 4.31 5.28 2.03
C ALA A 540 3.36 6.23 2.80
N ASP A 541 3.85 7.30 3.43
CA ASP A 541 3.01 8.29 4.14
C ASP A 541 2.55 9.43 3.22
N PHE A 542 3.26 9.62 2.10
CA PHE A 542 2.92 10.62 1.09
C PHE A 542 1.91 10.02 0.11
N TRP A 543 0.62 10.28 0.36
CA TRP A 543 -0.49 9.84 -0.48
C TRP A 543 -0.36 10.27 -1.94
N GLY A 544 0.42 11.32 -2.20
CA GLY A 544 0.56 11.87 -3.53
C GLY A 544 1.84 11.49 -4.30
N THR A 545 2.75 10.66 -3.76
CA THR A 545 3.87 10.16 -4.58
C THR A 545 3.40 9.12 -5.62
N TYR A 546 2.20 8.56 -5.47
CA TYR A 546 1.76 7.42 -6.28
C TYR A 546 0.27 7.39 -6.62
N THR A 547 -0.38 8.55 -6.72
CA THR A 547 -1.66 8.66 -7.45
C THR A 547 -1.39 8.42 -8.94
N TYR A 548 -1.23 7.15 -9.32
CA TYR A 548 -1.02 6.66 -10.69
C TYR A 548 -0.18 7.60 -11.58
N ARG A 549 1.15 7.59 -11.38
CA ARG A 549 2.14 8.36 -12.17
C ARG A 549 2.09 9.90 -12.06
N ARG A 550 1.24 10.49 -11.22
CA ARG A 550 1.19 11.94 -11.04
C ARG A 550 1.85 12.30 -9.71
N HIS A 551 2.85 13.18 -9.79
CA HIS A 551 3.56 13.66 -8.61
C HIS A 551 2.65 14.66 -7.88
N THR A 552 2.55 14.56 -6.56
CA THR A 552 2.28 15.73 -5.71
C THR A 552 3.60 16.27 -5.18
N PRO A 553 3.63 17.53 -4.73
CA PRO A 553 4.76 18.02 -3.96
C PRO A 553 5.11 17.10 -2.79
N TRP A 554 6.39 17.01 -2.45
CA TRP A 554 6.85 16.25 -1.28
C TRP A 554 6.29 16.82 0.02
N ASN A 555 6.08 18.14 0.05
CA ASN A 555 5.43 18.84 1.14
C ASN A 555 3.98 19.17 0.73
N PRO A 556 2.99 18.41 1.21
CA PRO A 556 1.60 18.63 0.87
C PRO A 556 0.91 19.59 1.84
N LEU A 557 1.66 20.48 2.52
CA LEU A 557 1.10 21.45 3.45
C LEU A 557 1.50 22.87 3.05
N VAL A 558 0.61 23.83 3.26
CA VAL A 558 0.91 25.24 3.00
C VAL A 558 2.02 25.77 3.92
N PRO A 559 2.81 26.79 3.48
CA PRO A 559 3.91 27.34 4.28
C PRO A 559 3.53 27.94 5.64
N SER A 560 2.24 28.24 5.87
CA SER A 560 1.75 28.83 7.12
C SER A 560 1.54 27.81 8.26
N LEU A 561 1.58 26.51 7.94
CA LEU A 561 1.45 25.40 8.86
C LEU A 561 2.81 24.92 9.38
N ILE A 562 2.79 24.23 10.54
CA ILE A 562 3.97 23.54 11.05
C ILE A 562 4.36 22.41 10.11
N GLN A 563 5.66 22.29 9.88
CA GLN A 563 6.24 21.27 9.03
C GLN A 563 7.19 20.40 9.85
N LEU A 564 7.26 19.12 9.50
CA LEU A 564 8.14 18.17 10.15
C LEU A 564 9.27 17.77 9.21
N SER A 565 10.50 17.67 9.73
CA SER A 565 11.69 17.16 9.05
C SER A 565 12.26 15.95 9.79
N ASN A 566 12.99 15.10 9.06
CA ASN A 566 13.73 13.99 9.65
C ASN A 566 15.22 14.37 9.77
N GLU A 567 15.78 14.21 10.97
CA GLU A 567 17.20 14.39 11.29
C GLU A 567 17.96 13.05 11.40
#